data_AF-A0A183C674-F1
#
_entry.id   AF-A0A183C674-F1
#
_cell.length_a   1.000
_cell.length_b   1.000
_cell.length_c   1.000
_cell.angle_alpha   90.00
_cell.angle_beta   90.00
_cell.angle_gamma   90.00
#
_symmetry.space_group_name_H-M   'P 1'
#
loop_
_entity.id
_entity.type
_entity.pdbx_description
1 polymer ?
#
loop_
_entity_poly.entity_id
_entity_poly.type
_entity_poly.pdbx_seq_one_letter_code
_entity_poly.pdbx_strand_id
1 'polypeptide(L)'
;MSDNESESEQQQQMEKIFICDDVWYGVFAFLDPVELGLKMALISDRLDVLVDVHFKSRKWSLDWMEIVCESGGNSAKIVNLSGEQLPIPQGPIPGQVIGFKLISIWIIK
;
A
#
# COMPACT_ATOMS: atom_id res chain seq x y z
N MET A 1 6.85 -36.55 -14.77
CA MET A 1 5.77 -35.92 -13.99
C MET A 1 6.47 -35.20 -12.86
N SER A 2 6.25 -33.89 -12.70
CA SER A 2 6.94 -33.11 -11.66
C SER A 2 6.19 -33.31 -10.36
N ASP A 3 6.86 -33.86 -9.35
CA ASP A 3 6.36 -33.93 -7.98
C ASP A 3 6.33 -32.49 -7.44
N ASN A 4 5.20 -31.82 -7.58
CA ASN A 4 4.97 -30.56 -6.89
C ASN A 4 4.55 -30.94 -5.46
N GLU A 5 5.44 -30.72 -4.48
CA GLU A 5 5.11 -30.87 -3.05
C GLU A 5 3.76 -30.20 -2.75
N SER A 6 2.96 -30.85 -1.90
CA SER A 6 1.61 -30.39 -1.58
C SER A 6 1.63 -28.98 -0.95
N GLU A 7 0.59 -28.17 -1.17
CA GLU A 7 0.50 -26.81 -0.59
C GLU A 7 0.73 -26.80 0.93
N SER A 8 0.32 -27.88 1.62
CA SER A 8 0.55 -28.08 3.04
C SER A 8 2.01 -28.29 3.42
N GLU A 9 2.80 -28.99 2.60
CA GLU A 9 4.23 -29.22 2.86
C GLU A 9 5.03 -27.93 2.59
N GLN A 10 4.63 -27.16 1.58
CA GLN A 10 5.21 -25.85 1.29
C GLN A 10 4.93 -24.85 2.42
N GLN A 11 3.70 -24.83 2.96
CA GLN A 11 3.35 -24.02 4.13
C GLN A 11 4.17 -24.41 5.37
N GLN A 12 4.32 -25.71 5.66
CA GLN A 12 5.12 -26.19 6.79
C GLN A 12 6.62 -25.91 6.64
N GLN A 13 7.17 -25.93 5.42
CA GLN A 13 8.57 -25.54 5.17
C GLN A 13 8.77 -24.02 5.32
N MET A 14 7.79 -23.20 4.93
CA MET A 14 7.81 -21.76 5.19
C MET A 14 7.80 -21.44 6.68
N GLU A 15 7.04 -22.17 7.51
CA GLU A 15 7.09 -22.04 8.98
C GLU A 15 8.48 -22.32 9.56
N LYS A 16 9.28 -23.16 8.90
CA LYS A 16 10.66 -23.50 9.32
C LYS A 16 11.68 -22.41 9.04
N ILE A 17 11.44 -21.49 8.11
CA ILE A 17 12.37 -20.39 7.81
C ILE A 17 12.11 -19.25 8.82
N PHE A 18 12.77 -19.35 9.97
CA PHE A 18 12.68 -18.32 11.00
C PHE A 18 13.65 -17.16 10.72
N ILE A 19 13.23 -16.23 9.87
CA ILE A 19 13.85 -14.90 9.72
C ILE A 19 13.27 -14.00 10.82
N CYS A 20 14.07 -13.19 11.52
CA CYS A 20 13.55 -12.31 12.56
C CYS A 20 12.73 -11.14 11.98
N ASP A 21 11.81 -10.59 12.79
CA ASP A 21 10.89 -9.54 12.36
C ASP A 21 11.62 -8.26 11.91
N ASP A 22 12.72 -7.90 12.58
CA ASP A 22 13.55 -6.74 12.19
C ASP A 22 14.12 -6.88 10.78
N VAL A 23 14.52 -8.09 10.38
CA VAL A 23 15.01 -8.35 9.02
C VAL A 23 13.86 -8.23 8.01
N TRP A 24 12.67 -8.74 8.35
CA TRP A 24 11.49 -8.56 7.50
C TRP A 24 11.14 -7.08 7.33
N TYR A 25 11.12 -6.29 8.40
CA TYR A 25 10.88 -4.85 8.32
C TYR A 25 11.93 -4.13 7.47
N GLY A 26 13.19 -4.55 7.55
CA GLY A 26 14.26 -4.07 6.68
C GLY A 26 13.98 -4.36 5.21
N VAL A 27 13.50 -5.56 4.87
CA VAL A 27 13.11 -5.93 3.49
C VAL A 27 11.89 -5.15 3.02
N PHE A 28 10.85 -5.03 3.86
CA PHE A 28 9.62 -4.32 3.53
C PHE A 28 9.86 -2.85 3.17
N ALA A 29 10.90 -2.23 3.73
CA ALA A 29 11.26 -0.85 3.43
C ALA A 29 11.56 -0.61 1.93
N PHE A 30 11.99 -1.65 1.20
CA PHE A 30 12.38 -1.57 -0.22
C PHE A 30 11.29 -2.03 -1.19
N LEU A 31 10.20 -2.60 -0.69
CA LEU A 31 9.10 -3.10 -1.53
C LEU A 31 8.04 -2.01 -1.73
N ASP A 32 7.37 -2.08 -2.88
CA ASP A 32 6.23 -1.21 -3.17
C ASP A 32 5.06 -1.53 -2.21
N PRO A 33 4.34 -0.51 -1.70
CA PRO A 33 3.21 -0.71 -0.79
C PRO A 33 2.15 -1.68 -1.32
N VAL A 34 1.86 -1.62 -2.62
CA VAL A 34 0.84 -2.46 -3.26
C VAL A 34 1.31 -3.92 -3.24
N GLU A 35 2.57 -4.17 -3.54
CA GLU A 35 3.13 -5.52 -3.49
C GLU A 35 3.20 -6.07 -2.05
N LEU A 36 3.51 -5.20 -1.09
CA LEU A 36 3.55 -5.59 0.32
C LEU A 36 2.17 -6.06 0.80
N GLY A 37 1.14 -5.27 0.55
CA GLY A 37 -0.22 -5.53 1.03
C GLY A 37 -0.98 -6.59 0.24
N LEU A 38 -0.75 -6.71 -1.07
CA LEU A 38 -1.52 -7.62 -1.93
C LEU A 38 -0.79 -8.93 -2.26
N LYS A 39 0.53 -8.99 -2.09
CA LYS A 39 1.29 -10.22 -2.32
C LYS A 39 1.88 -10.75 -1.02
N MET A 40 2.70 -9.95 -0.33
CA MET A 40 3.45 -10.48 0.84
C MET A 40 2.56 -10.79 2.03
N ALA A 41 1.57 -9.95 2.35
CA ALA A 41 0.64 -10.20 3.45
C ALA A 41 -0.12 -11.54 3.27
N LEU A 42 -0.46 -11.90 2.03
CA LEU A 42 -1.26 -13.10 1.74
C LEU A 42 -0.47 -14.42 1.80
N ILE A 43 0.86 -14.36 1.96
CA ILE A 43 1.69 -15.57 1.98
C ILE A 43 1.50 -16.37 3.27
N SER A 44 1.32 -15.69 4.41
CA SER A 44 1.09 -16.34 5.70
C SER A 44 0.52 -15.38 6.73
N ASP A 45 -0.19 -15.92 7.73
CA ASP A 45 -0.73 -15.15 8.86
C ASP A 45 0.34 -14.34 9.58
N ARG A 46 1.57 -14.87 9.68
CA ARG A 46 2.70 -14.14 10.27
C ARG A 46 3.07 -12.91 9.45
N LEU A 47 3.17 -13.05 8.13
CA LEU A 47 3.52 -11.93 7.26
C LEU A 47 2.39 -10.90 7.22
N ASP A 48 1.12 -11.31 7.26
CA ASP A 48 -0.02 -10.41 7.36
C ASP A 48 0.10 -9.46 8.56
N VAL A 49 0.35 -10.02 9.75
CA VAL A 49 0.56 -9.24 10.99
C VAL A 49 1.76 -8.30 10.87
N LEU A 50 2.89 -8.78 10.31
CA LEU A 50 4.08 -7.95 10.15
C LEU A 50 3.85 -6.82 9.16
N VAL A 51 3.17 -7.08 8.05
CA VAL A 51 2.82 -6.08 7.04
C VAL A 51 1.89 -5.01 7.62
N ASP A 52 0.88 -5.40 8.41
CA ASP A 52 0.00 -4.46 9.11
C ASP A 52 0.77 -3.54 10.08
N VAL A 53 1.66 -4.12 10.88
CA VAL A 53 2.54 -3.33 11.79
C VAL A 53 3.45 -2.39 10.99
N HIS A 54 4.01 -2.86 9.87
CA HIS A 54 4.86 -2.03 9.01
C HIS A 54 4.08 -0.85 8.42
N PHE A 55 2.85 -1.07 7.94
CA PHE A 55 1.99 0.00 7.43
C PHE A 55 1.64 1.06 8.46
N LYS A 56 1.36 0.65 9.69
CA LYS A 56 0.98 1.56 10.79
C LYS A 56 2.15 2.35 11.38
N SER A 57 3.37 1.82 11.30
CA SER A 57 4.55 2.41 11.93
C SER A 57 5.39 3.27 10.98
N ARG A 58 5.35 2.97 9.67
CA ARG A 58 6.16 3.68 8.67
C ARG A 58 5.51 4.99 8.25
N LYS A 59 6.36 6.01 8.08
CA LYS A 59 5.99 7.27 7.42
C LYS A 59 5.95 7.09 5.90
N TRP A 60 4.87 7.52 5.27
CA TRP A 60 4.59 7.35 3.84
C TRP A 60 4.72 8.66 3.09
N SER A 61 5.60 8.70 2.08
CA SER A 61 5.49 9.66 0.98
C SER A 61 4.67 9.00 -0.12
N LEU A 62 3.46 9.49 -0.35
CA LEU A 62 2.65 9.06 -1.49
C LEU A 62 3.26 9.64 -2.78
N ASP A 63 2.99 9.01 -3.91
CA ASP A 63 3.60 9.42 -5.18
C ASP A 63 2.84 10.63 -5.78
N TRP A 64 2.18 10.44 -6.91
CA TRP A 64 1.42 11.48 -7.60
C TRP A 64 -0.06 11.46 -7.16
N MET A 65 -0.57 12.63 -6.80
CA MET A 65 -1.99 12.88 -6.58
C MET A 65 -2.52 13.91 -7.58
N GLU A 66 -3.63 13.60 -8.23
CA GLU A 66 -4.32 14.51 -9.14
C GLU A 66 -5.65 14.96 -8.55
N ILE A 67 -5.88 16.28 -8.57
CA ILE A 67 -7.11 16.91 -8.09
C ILE A 67 -7.70 17.71 -9.25
N VAL A 68 -9.00 17.52 -9.47
CA VAL A 68 -9.77 18.20 -10.49
C VAL A 68 -10.82 19.08 -9.82
N CYS A 69 -10.88 20.33 -10.25
CA CYS A 69 -11.83 21.34 -9.79
C CYS A 69 -12.76 21.76 -10.95
N GLU A 70 -14.06 21.80 -10.70
CA GLU A 70 -15.02 22.41 -11.63
C GLU A 70 -14.93 23.94 -11.61
N SER A 71 -15.02 24.56 -12.80
CA SER A 71 -15.18 26.00 -12.96
C SER A 71 -16.45 26.49 -12.25
N GLY A 72 -16.29 27.05 -11.04
CA GLY A 72 -17.40 27.44 -10.17
C GLY A 72 -17.14 27.20 -8.68
N GLY A 73 -16.05 26.48 -8.34
CA GLY A 73 -15.44 26.53 -7.01
C GLY A 73 -16.04 25.59 -5.95
N ASN A 74 -17.07 24.82 -6.27
CA ASN A 74 -17.80 24.04 -5.25
C ASN A 74 -17.55 22.53 -5.27
N SER A 75 -16.83 21.98 -6.26
CA SER A 75 -16.52 20.55 -6.28
C SER A 75 -15.06 20.31 -6.70
N ALA A 76 -14.27 19.80 -5.76
CA ALA A 76 -12.92 19.30 -6.01
C ALA A 76 -12.91 17.80 -5.75
N LYS A 77 -12.34 17.04 -6.68
CA LYS A 77 -12.33 15.58 -6.67
C LYS A 77 -10.92 15.07 -6.94
N ILE A 78 -10.57 13.95 -6.32
CA ILE A 78 -9.33 13.24 -6.56
C ILE A 78 -9.54 12.33 -7.77
N VAL A 79 -8.60 12.32 -8.71
CA VAL A 79 -8.61 11.37 -9.82
C VAL A 79 -7.67 10.22 -9.46
N ASN A 80 -8.19 8.99 -9.46
CA ASN A 80 -7.36 7.82 -9.26
C ASN A 80 -6.69 7.37 -10.58
N LEU A 81 -5.81 6.36 -10.51
CA LEU A 81 -5.10 5.82 -11.69
C LEU A 81 -6.05 5.24 -12.76
N SER A 82 -7.26 4.86 -12.39
CA SER A 82 -8.30 4.36 -13.29
C SER A 82 -9.12 5.48 -13.93
N GLY A 83 -8.86 6.75 -13.58
CA GLY A 83 -9.62 7.92 -14.03
C GLY A 83 -10.93 8.15 -13.27
N GLU A 84 -11.21 7.36 -12.22
CA GLU A 84 -12.40 7.55 -11.40
C GLU A 84 -12.23 8.77 -10.49
N GLN A 85 -13.30 9.55 -10.36
CA GLN A 85 -13.32 10.74 -9.52
C GLN A 85 -13.86 10.41 -8.14
N LEU A 86 -13.00 10.54 -7.13
CA LEU A 86 -13.32 10.30 -5.73
C LEU A 86 -13.51 11.63 -4.97
N PRO A 87 -14.42 11.69 -3.99
CA PRO A 87 -14.55 12.88 -3.16
C PRO A 87 -13.27 13.10 -2.34
N ILE A 88 -12.90 14.37 -2.13
CA ILE A 88 -11.82 14.70 -1.20
C ILE A 88 -12.27 14.36 0.22
N PRO A 89 -11.53 13.51 0.96
CA PRO A 89 -11.81 13.23 2.36
C PRO A 89 -11.80 14.53 3.17
N GLN A 90 -12.86 14.76 3.95
CA GLN A 90 -12.96 15.92 4.85
C GLN A 90 -12.27 15.69 6.20
N GLY A 91 -11.86 14.46 6.47
CA GLY A 91 -11.10 14.09 7.67
C GLY A 91 -9.61 14.41 7.52
N PRO A 92 -8.84 14.35 8.62
CA PRO A 92 -7.40 14.52 8.57
C PRO A 92 -6.77 13.44 7.67
N ILE A 93 -5.72 13.82 6.95
CA ILE A 93 -4.88 12.87 6.24
C ILE A 93 -4.33 11.87 7.27
N PRO A 94 -4.26 10.55 6.96
CA PRO A 94 -3.72 9.56 7.88
C PRO A 94 -2.37 10.01 8.44
N GLY A 95 -2.20 9.96 9.77
CA GLY A 95 -1.06 10.59 10.47
C GLY A 95 0.33 10.05 10.10
N GLN A 96 0.39 8.95 9.35
CA GLN A 96 1.62 8.39 8.82
C GLN A 96 2.00 8.94 7.44
N VAL A 97 1.10 9.60 6.72
CA VAL A 97 1.43 10.25 5.44
C VAL A 97 2.18 11.55 5.73
N ILE A 98 3.43 11.61 5.28
CA ILE A 98 4.32 12.76 5.48
C ILE A 98 4.41 13.69 4.27
N GLY A 99 3.90 13.27 3.11
CA GLY A 99 3.87 14.10 1.91
C GLY A 99 3.49 13.35 0.64
N PHE A 100 3.54 14.09 -0.46
CA PHE A 100 3.34 13.61 -1.83
C PHE A 100 4.55 13.97 -2.66
N LYS A 101 4.91 13.16 -3.65
CA LYS A 101 5.96 13.50 -4.63
C LYS A 101 5.49 14.62 -5.55
N LEU A 102 4.23 14.58 -5.98
CA LEU A 102 3.62 15.62 -6.81
C LEU A 102 2.12 15.72 -6.50
N ILE A 103 1.61 16.94 -6.41
CA ILE A 103 0.17 17.23 -6.40
C ILE A 103 -0.12 18.10 -7.62
N SER A 104 -0.94 17.59 -8.54
CA SER A 104 -1.41 18.32 -9.72
C SER A 104 -2.86 18.77 -9.51
N ILE A 105 -3.14 20.04 -9.74
CA ILE A 105 -4.50 20.60 -9.65
C ILE A 105 -4.90 21.14 -11.01
N TRP A 106 -6.03 20.65 -11.55
CA TRP A 106 -6.57 21.07 -12.83
C TRP A 106 -7.93 21.73 -12.66
N ILE A 107 -8.18 22.77 -13.45
CA ILE A 107 -9.48 23.42 -13.54
C ILE A 107 -10.10 23.03 -14.88
N ILE A 108 -11.27 22.40 -14.85
CA ILE A 108 -12.03 22.09 -16.06
C ILE A 108 -12.98 23.27 -16.34
N LYS A 109 -12.91 23.80 -17.56
CA LYS A 109 -13.78 24.86 -18.08
C LYS A 109 -14.99 24.31 -18.79
#